data_AF-A0A259RKV0-F1
#
_entry.id   AF-A0A259RKV0-F1
#
_cell.length_a   1.000
_cell.length_b   1.000
_cell.length_c   1.000
_cell.angle_alpha   90.00
_cell.angle_beta   90.00
_cell.angle_gamma   90.00
#
_symmetry.space_group_name_H-M   'P 1'
#
loop_
_entity.id
_entity.type
_entity.pdbx_description
1 polymer ?
#
loop_
_entity_poly.entity_id
_entity_poly.type
_entity_poly.pdbx_seq_one_letter_code
_entity_poly.pdbx_strand_id
1 'polypeptide(L)' 'MDLQGKHIVLGVTGGVAAYKAAELTRLLVKAGATVQVVLTAAGARFVGA' A
#
# COMPACT_ATOMS: atom_id res chain seq x y z
N MET A 1 12.49 0.50 11.33
CA MET A 1 12.90 1.54 10.36
C MET A 1 12.08 2.76 10.70
N ASP A 2 12.72 3.89 10.99
CA ASP A 2 12.01 5.12 11.28
C ASP A 2 11.61 5.81 9.97
N LEU A 3 10.29 5.93 9.73
CA LEU A 3 9.74 6.58 8.54
C LEU A 3 8.98 7.87 8.91
N GLN A 4 9.20 8.42 10.11
CA GLN A 4 8.52 9.64 10.56
C GLN A 4 8.65 10.77 9.52
N GLY A 5 7.51 11.34 9.13
CA GLY A 5 7.46 12.48 8.21
C GLY A 5 7.79 12.14 6.75
N LYS A 6 7.97 10.86 6.39
CA LYS A 6 8.14 10.46 4.99
C LYS A 6 6.78 10.39 4.28
N HIS A 7 6.77 10.82 3.03
CA HIS A 7 5.62 10.68 2.12
C HIS A 7 5.94 9.58 1.10
N ILE A 8 5.15 8.52 1.07
CA ILE A 8 5.41 7.33 0.25
C ILE A 8 4.25 7.11 -0.72
N VAL A 9 4.56 6.95 -2.01
CA VAL A 9 3.58 6.50 -3.00
C VAL A 9 3.65 4.98 -3.12
N LEU A 10 2.53 4.31 -2.87
CA LEU A 10 2.41 2.85 -3.00
C LEU A 10 1.57 2.50 -4.24
N GLY A 11 2.23 2.05 -5.29
CA GLY A 11 1.58 1.54 -6.50
C GLY A 11 1.19 0.08 -6.37
N VAL A 12 -0.09 -0.25 -6.58
CA VAL A 12 -0.63 -1.62 -6.48
C VAL A 12 -1.16 -2.09 -7.83
N THR A 13 -0.57 -3.16 -8.34
CA THR A 13 -0.85 -3.74 -9.66
C THR A 13 -1.46 -5.13 -9.58
N GLY A 14 -1.86 -5.71 -10.72
CA GLY A 14 -2.51 -7.02 -10.80
C GLY A 14 -1.55 -8.19 -10.61
N GLY A 15 -1.21 -8.48 -9.36
CA GLY A 15 -0.42 -9.65 -8.97
C GLY A 15 -1.01 -10.35 -7.76
N VAL A 16 -0.68 -11.64 -7.60
CA VAL A 16 -1.18 -12.46 -6.47
C VAL A 16 -0.86 -11.82 -5.12
N ALA A 17 0.25 -11.09 -4.98
CA ALA A 17 0.63 -10.42 -3.74
C ALA A 17 -0.21 -9.17 -3.40
N ALA A 18 -1.04 -8.67 -4.32
CA ALA A 18 -1.78 -7.42 -4.14
C ALA A 18 -2.70 -7.44 -2.91
N TYR A 19 -3.27 -8.58 -2.52
CA TYR A 19 -4.11 -8.69 -1.31
C TYR A 19 -3.40 -8.23 -0.02
N LYS A 20 -2.06 -8.31 0.02
CA LYS A 20 -1.24 -7.85 1.16
C LYS A 20 -0.97 -6.35 1.14
N ALA A 21 -1.39 -5.62 0.11
CA ALA A 21 -1.14 -4.19 -0.01
C ALA A 21 -1.75 -3.40 1.15
N ALA A 22 -2.91 -3.82 1.67
CA ALA A 22 -3.53 -3.21 2.84
C ALA A 22 -2.67 -3.40 4.11
N GLU A 23 -2.12 -4.60 4.31
CA GLU A 23 -1.22 -4.87 5.43
C GLU A 23 0.07 -4.06 5.32
N LEU A 24 0.67 -4.01 4.14
CA LEU A 24 1.86 -3.19 3.88
C LEU A 24 1.60 -1.71 4.17
N THR A 25 0.48 -1.17 3.69
CA THR A 25 0.07 0.22 3.95
C THR A 25 -0.03 0.48 5.45
N ARG A 26 -0.66 -0.43 6.20
CA ARG A 26 -0.78 -0.31 7.66
C ARG A 26 0.59 -0.31 8.36
N LEU A 27 1.53 -1.15 7.92
CA LEU A 27 2.87 -1.21 8.51
C LEU A 27 3.67 0.07 8.23
N LEU A 28 3.56 0.62 7.02
CA LEU A 28 4.19 1.89 6.65
C LEU A 28 3.65 3.06 7.48
N VAL A 29 2.34 3.14 7.65
CA VAL A 29 1.70 4.16 8.51
C VAL A 29 2.13 4.01 9.97
N LYS A 30 2.18 2.77 10.50
CA LYS A 30 2.69 2.50 11.86
C LYS A 30 4.15 2.90 12.06
N ALA A 31 4.95 2.87 11.00
CA ALA A 31 6.33 3.34 11.01
C ALA A 31 6.46 4.88 10.91
N GLY A 32 5.35 5.63 10.86
CA GLY A 32 5.33 7.09 10.84
C GLY A 32 5.28 7.73 9.45
N ALA A 33 5.11 6.94 8.39
CA ALA A 33 4.96 7.45 7.03
C ALA A 33 3.53 7.90 6.76
N THR A 34 3.38 8.93 5.93
CA THR A 34 2.13 9.19 5.21
C THR A 34 2.19 8.42 3.89
N VAL A 35 1.13 7.68 3.56
CA VAL A 35 1.12 6.78 2.39
C VAL A 35 0.00 7.17 1.44
N GLN A 36 0.36 7.45 0.18
CA GLN A 36 -0.58 7.67 -0.92
C GLN A 36 -0.63 6.42 -1.78
N VAL A 37 -1.78 5.76 -1.82
CA VAL A 37 -1.96 4.52 -2.59
C VAL A 37 -2.49 4.84 -3.98
N VAL A 38 -1.92 4.21 -5.01
CA VAL A 38 -2.41 4.24 -6.39
C VAL A 38 -2.70 2.80 -6.82
N LEU A 39 -3.95 2.53 -7.20
CA LEU A 39 -4.41 1.19 -7.54
C LEU A 39 -4.76 1.12 -9.03
N THR A 40 -4.24 0.11 -9.72
CA THR A 40 -4.65 -0.19 -11.09
C THR A 40 -5.96 -0.98 -11.11
N ALA A 41 -6.68 -0.94 -12.23
CA ALA A 41 -7.91 -1.73 -12.41
C ALA A 41 -7.67 -3.25 -12.20
N ALA A 42 -6.50 -3.77 -12.57
CA ALA A 42 -6.15 -5.17 -12.32
C ALA A 42 -5.84 -5.44 -10.84
N GLY A 43 -5.16 -4.52 -10.15
CA GLY A 43 -4.89 -4.62 -8.71
C GLY A 43 -6.15 -4.60 -7.85
N ALA A 44 -7.16 -3.81 -8.24
CA ALA A 44 -8.45 -3.75 -7.55
C ALA A 44 -9.20 -5.08 -7.50
N ARG A 45 -8.93 -6.00 -8.44
CA ARG A 45 -9.53 -7.35 -8.42
C ARG A 45 -9.00 -8.24 -7.29
N PHE A 46 -7.85 -7.88 -6.72
CA PHE A 46 -7.19 -8.63 -5.64
C PHE A 46 -7.27 -7.92 -4.28
N VAL A 47 -7.71 -6.66 -4.28
CA VAL A 47 -7.82 -5.80 -3.09
C VAL A 47 -9.23 -5.23 -3.08
N GLY A 48 -10.16 -5.93 -2.41
CA GLY A 48 -11.53 -5.47 -2.28
C GLY A 48 -12.53 -6.55 -1.86
N ALA A 49 -12.99 -6.45 -0.63
CA ALA A 49 -14.40 -6.39 -0.21
C ALA A 49 -14.43 -5.54 1.08
#